data_AF-A0A6L2MQB1-F1
#
_entry.id   AF-A0A6L2MQB1-F1
#
_cell.length_a   1.000
_cell.length_b   1.000
_cell.length_c   1.000
_cell.angle_alpha   90.00
_cell.angle_beta   90.00
_cell.angle_gamma   90.00
#
_symmetry.space_group_name_H-M   'P 1'
#
loop_
_entity.id
_entity.type
_entity.pdbx_description
1 polymer ?
#
loop_
_entity_poly.entity_id
_entity_poly.type
_entity_poly.pdbx_seq_one_letter_code
_entity_poly.pdbx_strand_id
1 'polypeptide(L)'
;MPHKRTSTSEAPAMTQAAIKKFVADSITAALEAQAATMANTGNPNRNIDPTGTPVAKTGNYKEFISYQPFYFNGTEGAVGLIRWFERIELVFSRSRCAKENKVTFAMGTLTDDALSW
;
A
#
# COMPACT_ATOMS: atom_id res chain seq x y z
N MET A 1 12.00 6.12 58.82
CA MET A 1 12.11 6.71 57.46
C MET A 1 12.16 5.58 56.44
N PRO A 2 11.17 5.38 55.55
CA PRO A 2 11.36 4.55 54.37
C PRO A 2 11.46 5.42 53.11
N HIS A 3 12.51 5.21 52.32
CA HIS A 3 12.70 5.87 51.04
C HIS A 3 11.84 5.22 49.96
N LYS A 4 10.82 5.95 49.51
CA LYS A 4 9.98 5.64 48.35
C LYS A 4 10.80 5.89 47.08
N ARG A 5 11.23 4.83 46.38
CA ARG A 5 11.79 4.98 45.02
C ARG A 5 10.64 5.03 44.02
N THR A 6 10.31 6.24 43.59
CA THR A 6 9.52 6.46 42.37
C THR A 6 10.44 6.16 41.19
N SER A 7 10.23 5.05 40.50
CA SER A 7 10.88 4.78 39.22
C SER A 7 9.96 5.30 38.13
N THR A 8 10.19 6.55 37.71
CA THR A 8 9.60 7.11 36.50
C THR A 8 10.35 6.48 35.32
N SER A 9 9.73 5.48 34.69
CA SER A 9 10.16 5.01 33.38
C SER A 9 9.70 6.03 32.35
N GLU A 10 10.62 6.91 31.92
CA GLU A 10 10.42 7.71 30.73
C GLU A 10 10.44 6.77 29.51
N ALA A 11 9.25 6.44 29.02
CA ALA A 11 9.12 5.86 27.69
C ALA A 11 9.68 6.86 26.67
N PRO A 12 10.52 6.44 25.70
CA PRO A 12 11.05 7.34 24.69
C PRO A 12 9.89 7.99 23.93
N ALA A 13 9.75 9.31 24.04
CA ALA A 13 8.81 10.05 23.22
C ALA A 13 9.20 9.83 21.76
N MET A 14 8.39 9.04 21.03
CA MET A 14 8.62 8.74 19.63
C MET A 14 8.44 10.03 18.84
N THR A 15 9.54 10.72 18.56
CA THR A 15 9.50 12.04 17.93
C THR A 15 9.03 11.91 16.48
N GLN A 16 8.40 12.96 15.97
CA GLN A 16 7.99 13.03 14.55
C GLN A 16 9.18 12.80 13.60
N ALA A 17 10.40 13.18 14.01
CA ALA A 17 11.62 12.91 13.27
C ALA A 17 11.95 11.40 13.18
N ALA A 18 11.74 10.65 14.26
CA ALA A 18 11.93 9.19 14.26
C ALA A 18 10.94 8.48 13.34
N ILE A 19 9.67 8.93 13.32
CA ILE A 19 8.64 8.39 12.42
C ILE A 19 8.99 8.68 10.96
N LYS A 20 9.36 9.93 10.64
CA LYS A 20 9.79 10.31 9.27
C LYS A 20 11.01 9.51 8.81
N LYS A 21 11.97 9.28 9.71
CA LYS A 21 13.17 8.49 9.43
C LYS A 21 12.82 7.02 9.15
N PHE A 22 11.96 6.42 9.97
CA PHE A 22 11.51 5.05 9.77
C PHE A 22 10.81 4.85 8.42
N VAL A 23 9.96 5.79 8.02
CA VAL A 23 9.29 5.75 6.71
C VAL A 23 10.32 5.83 5.57
N ALA A 24 11.29 6.76 5.64
CA ALA A 24 12.33 6.89 4.62
C ALA A 24 13.22 5.63 4.51
N ASP A 25 13.61 5.05 5.64
CA ASP A 25 14.42 3.84 5.69
C ASP A 25 13.65 2.64 5.10
N SER A 26 12.34 2.52 5.38
CA SER A 26 11.50 1.46 4.84
C SER A 26 11.32 1.54 3.32
N ILE A 27 11.16 2.76 2.77
CA ILE A 27 11.02 2.98 1.32
C ILE A 27 12.34 2.64 0.62
N THR A 28 13.47 3.06 1.19
CA THR A 28 14.81 2.76 0.65
C THR A 28 15.08 1.26 0.62
N ALA A 29 14.81 0.56 1.72
CA ALA A 29 14.99 -0.90 1.79
C ALA A 29 14.09 -1.66 0.79
N ALA A 30 12.84 -1.21 0.61
CA ALA A 30 11.92 -1.83 -0.35
C ALA A 30 12.40 -1.64 -1.81
N LEU A 31 12.97 -0.47 -2.13
CA LEU A 31 13.52 -0.18 -3.45
C LEU A 31 14.76 -1.04 -3.75
N GLU A 32 15.67 -1.16 -2.78
CA GLU A 32 16.86 -2.01 -2.90
C GLU A 32 16.50 -3.49 -3.04
N ALA A 33 15.52 -3.98 -2.27
CA ALA A 33 15.02 -5.35 -2.39
C ALA A 33 14.40 -5.62 -3.77
N GLN A 34 13.69 -4.64 -4.34
CA GLN A 34 13.15 -4.75 -5.69
C GLN A 34 14.27 -4.81 -6.76
N ALA A 35 15.31 -3.99 -6.63
CA ALA A 35 16.47 -4.00 -7.52
C ALA A 35 17.25 -5.32 -7.46
N ALA A 36 17.47 -5.87 -6.25
CA ALA A 36 18.13 -7.15 -6.06
C ALA A 36 17.33 -8.33 -6.65
N THR A 37 15.99 -8.26 -6.60
CA THR A 37 15.11 -9.29 -7.18
C THR A 37 15.19 -9.31 -8.72
N MET A 38 15.34 -8.14 -9.36
CA MET A 38 15.53 -8.05 -10.82
C MET A 38 16.90 -8.58 -11.28
N ALA A 39 17.95 -8.46 -10.44
CA ALA A 39 19.29 -8.95 -10.77
C ALA A 39 19.44 -10.49 -10.70
N ASN A 40 18.59 -11.19 -9.93
CA ASN A 40 18.68 -12.65 -9.76
C ASN A 40 17.85 -13.46 -10.77
N THR A 41 17.12 -12.81 -11.69
CA THR A 41 16.35 -13.51 -12.73
C THR A 41 17.21 -13.77 -13.97
N GLY A 42 18.31 -14.49 -13.78
CA GLY A 42 19.21 -14.93 -14.85
C GLY A 42 18.92 -16.35 -15.32
N ASN A 43 18.00 -16.53 -16.28
CA ASN A 43 18.03 -17.64 -17.26
C ASN A 43 17.10 -17.33 -18.46
N PRO A 44 17.61 -17.29 -19.71
CA PRO A 44 16.80 -17.11 -20.91
C PRO A 44 16.50 -18.48 -21.54
N ASN A 45 15.35 -19.06 -21.23
CA ASN A 45 14.78 -20.08 -22.11
C ASN A 45 13.27 -20.18 -21.96
N ARG A 46 12.53 -19.27 -22.61
CA ARG A 46 11.26 -19.56 -23.29
C ARG A 46 11.06 -18.52 -24.38
N ASN A 47 10.92 -19.01 -25.61
CA ASN A 47 10.55 -18.29 -26.84
C ASN A 47 9.83 -16.97 -26.58
N ILE A 48 10.56 -15.85 -26.71
CA ILE A 48 10.01 -14.51 -26.74
C ILE A 48 9.90 -14.14 -28.21
N ASP A 49 8.67 -14.15 -28.71
CA ASP A 49 8.26 -13.45 -29.93
C ASP A 49 8.81 -12.00 -29.88
N PRO A 50 9.34 -11.40 -30.97
CA PRO A 50 10.07 -10.13 -30.91
C PRO A 50 9.24 -8.88 -30.54
N THR A 51 8.01 -9.05 -30.06
CA THR A 51 7.09 -7.96 -29.70
C THR A 51 6.26 -8.31 -28.45
N GLY A 52 6.87 -9.02 -27.51
CA GLY A 52 6.24 -9.43 -26.27
C GLY A 52 6.91 -8.80 -25.05
N THR A 53 6.67 -7.51 -24.80
CA THR A 53 6.61 -7.07 -23.41
C THR A 53 5.61 -8.00 -22.71
N PRO A 54 5.93 -8.57 -21.53
CA PRO A 54 4.87 -9.10 -20.69
C PRO A 54 4.04 -7.87 -20.33
N VAL A 55 3.01 -7.58 -21.12
CA VAL A 55 1.96 -6.66 -20.73
C VAL A 55 1.36 -7.37 -19.53
N ALA A 56 1.85 -7.00 -18.35
CA ALA A 56 1.26 -7.35 -17.07
C ALA A 56 -0.23 -7.14 -17.28
N LYS A 57 -0.98 -8.24 -17.28
CA LYS A 57 -2.38 -8.29 -17.69
C LYS A 57 -3.06 -7.14 -16.97
N THR A 58 -3.31 -6.05 -17.69
CA THR A 58 -3.70 -4.78 -17.09
C THR A 58 -5.03 -5.08 -16.45
N GLY A 59 -5.06 -5.26 -15.13
CA GLY A 59 -6.27 -5.68 -14.42
C GLY A 59 -7.38 -4.75 -14.87
N ASN A 60 -8.44 -5.29 -15.47
CA ASN A 60 -9.47 -4.46 -16.09
C ASN A 60 -10.29 -3.83 -14.96
N TYR A 61 -10.60 -2.54 -15.04
CA TYR A 61 -11.46 -1.86 -14.06
C TYR A 61 -12.79 -2.60 -13.86
N LYS A 62 -13.34 -3.21 -14.93
CA LYS A 62 -14.54 -4.05 -14.84
C LYS A 62 -14.36 -5.25 -13.90
N GLU A 63 -13.20 -5.90 -13.95
CA GLU A 63 -12.87 -7.01 -13.05
C GLU A 63 -12.72 -6.52 -11.61
N PHE A 64 -12.07 -5.38 -11.40
CA PHE A 64 -11.99 -4.74 -10.07
C PHE A 64 -13.38 -4.46 -9.48
N ILE A 65 -14.29 -3.84 -10.24
CA ILE A 65 -15.66 -3.55 -9.80
C ILE A 65 -16.49 -4.83 -9.56
N SER A 66 -16.20 -5.90 -10.29
CA SER A 66 -16.90 -7.19 -10.09
C SER A 66 -16.64 -7.80 -8.70
N TYR A 67 -15.54 -7.43 -8.04
CA TYR A 67 -15.24 -7.83 -6.66
C TYR A 67 -15.95 -6.96 -5.60
N GLN A 68 -16.82 -6.05 -6.03
CA GLN A 68 -17.63 -5.18 -5.16
C GLN A 68 -16.76 -4.39 -4.17
N PRO A 69 -15.94 -3.46 -4.66
CA PRO A 69 -15.14 -2.61 -3.79
C PRO A 69 -16.03 -1.77 -2.89
N PHE A 70 -15.51 -1.45 -1.71
CA PHE A 70 -16.20 -0.59 -0.78
C PHE A 70 -16.02 0.87 -1.17
N TYR A 71 -17.12 1.64 -1.18
CA TYR A 71 -17.10 3.06 -1.49
C TYR A 71 -16.90 3.89 -0.23
N PHE A 72 -16.19 5.00 -0.36
CA PHE A 72 -15.94 5.93 0.74
C PHE A 72 -16.45 7.31 0.38
N ASN A 73 -17.32 7.86 1.23
CA ASN A 73 -18.00 9.14 1.02
C ASN A 73 -17.41 10.31 1.83
N GLY A 74 -16.39 10.04 2.67
CA GLY A 74 -15.74 11.07 3.49
C GLY A 74 -16.36 11.30 4.86
N THR A 75 -17.54 10.76 5.17
CA THR A 75 -18.29 11.14 6.39
C THR A 75 -17.84 10.46 7.68
N GLU A 76 -17.20 9.29 7.57
CA GLU A 76 -16.78 8.46 8.72
C GLU A 76 -15.40 8.86 9.31
N GLY A 77 -14.75 9.89 8.75
CA GLY A 77 -13.44 10.36 9.20
C GLY A 77 -12.33 9.30 9.13
N ALA A 78 -11.34 9.39 10.03
CA ALA A 78 -10.17 8.52 10.00
C ALA A 78 -10.49 7.02 10.18
N VAL A 79 -11.52 6.69 10.97
CA VAL A 79 -11.92 5.29 11.20
C VAL A 79 -12.50 4.68 9.92
N GLY A 80 -13.37 5.42 9.22
CA GLY A 80 -13.90 4.97 7.94
C GLY A 80 -12.84 4.88 6.86
N LEU A 81 -11.88 5.81 6.86
CA LEU A 81 -10.75 5.81 5.93
C LEU A 81 -9.89 4.54 6.11
N ILE A 82 -9.53 4.18 7.35
CA ILE A 82 -8.76 2.96 7.63
C ILE A 82 -9.52 1.71 7.14
N ARG A 83 -10.82 1.62 7.45
CA ARG A 83 -11.67 0.50 7.02
C ARG A 83 -11.78 0.40 5.51
N TRP A 84 -11.88 1.54 4.82
CA TRP A 84 -11.89 1.59 3.36
C TRP A 84 -10.57 1.09 2.77
N PHE A 85 -9.42 1.53 3.32
CA PHE A 85 -8.10 1.05 2.89
C PHE A 85 -7.98 -0.47 3.02
N GLU A 86 -8.32 -1.05 4.17
CA GLU A 86 -8.26 -2.50 4.39
C GLU A 86 -9.11 -3.29 3.38
N ARG A 87 -10.32 -2.79 3.06
CA ARG A 87 -11.22 -3.42 2.08
C ARG A 87 -10.70 -3.30 0.66
N ILE A 88 -10.14 -2.15 0.28
CA ILE A 88 -9.58 -1.92 -1.05
C ILE A 88 -8.31 -2.74 -1.28
N GLU A 89 -7.45 -2.87 -0.27
CA GLU A 89 -6.27 -3.72 -0.34
C GLU A 89 -6.63 -5.19 -0.55
N LEU A 90 -7.68 -5.67 0.12
CA LEU A 90 -8.20 -7.02 -0.09
C LEU A 90 -8.71 -7.23 -1.52
N VAL A 91 -9.46 -6.25 -2.05
CA VAL A 91 -9.96 -6.29 -3.43
C VAL A 91 -8.79 -6.32 -4.42
N PHE A 92 -7.76 -5.50 -4.22
CA PHE A 92 -6.56 -5.52 -5.07
C PHE A 92 -5.81 -6.84 -5.04
N SER A 93 -5.71 -7.46 -3.86
CA SER A 93 -5.10 -8.78 -3.70
C SER A 93 -5.88 -9.84 -4.48
N ARG A 94 -7.21 -9.86 -4.32
CA ARG A 94 -8.10 -10.83 -4.97
C ARG A 94 -8.15 -10.65 -6.48
N SER A 95 -8.19 -9.41 -6.96
CA SER A 95 -8.24 -9.09 -8.38
C SER A 95 -6.87 -9.13 -9.07
N ARG A 96 -5.79 -9.42 -8.33
CA ARG A 96 -4.40 -9.35 -8.82
C ARG A 96 -4.11 -8.04 -9.54
N CYS A 97 -4.59 -6.93 -8.97
CA CYS A 97 -4.46 -5.61 -9.59
C CYS A 97 -2.99 -5.22 -9.75
N ALA A 98 -2.63 -4.81 -10.96
CA ALA A 98 -1.30 -4.27 -11.26
C ALA A 98 -1.03 -3.01 -10.41
N LYS A 99 0.22 -2.83 -9.97
CA LYS A 99 0.59 -1.78 -9.00
C LYS A 99 0.29 -0.38 -9.56
N GLU A 100 0.51 -0.19 -10.85
CA GLU A 100 0.24 1.01 -11.63
C GLU A 100 -1.24 1.42 -11.66
N ASN A 101 -2.17 0.45 -11.55
CA ASN A 101 -3.61 0.72 -11.64
C ASN A 101 -4.27 0.94 -10.27
N LYS A 102 -3.61 0.58 -9.16
CA LYS A 102 -4.21 0.59 -7.82
C LYS A 102 -4.75 1.98 -7.46
N VAL A 103 -3.98 3.03 -7.70
CA VAL A 103 -4.38 4.41 -7.35
C VAL A 103 -5.62 4.82 -8.14
N THR A 104 -5.60 4.64 -9.47
CA THR A 104 -6.74 4.99 -10.34
C THR A 104 -8.00 4.21 -9.98
N PHE A 105 -7.86 2.94 -9.61
CA PHE A 105 -9.01 2.10 -9.25
C PHE A 105 -9.57 2.44 -7.88
N ALA A 106 -8.71 2.69 -6.88
CA ALA A 106 -9.12 3.16 -5.56
C ALA A 106 -9.84 4.52 -5.66
N MET A 107 -9.30 5.45 -6.44
CA MET A 107 -9.92 6.74 -6.69
C MET A 107 -11.33 6.61 -7.28
N GLY A 108 -11.56 5.61 -8.14
CA GLY A 108 -12.89 5.27 -8.67
C GLY A 108 -13.89 4.72 -7.64
N THR A 109 -13.51 4.63 -6.36
CA THR A 109 -14.39 4.21 -5.23
C THR A 109 -14.62 5.33 -4.22
N LEU A 110 -14.04 6.51 -4.44
CA LEU A 110 -14.35 7.71 -3.67
C LEU A 110 -15.66 8.33 -4.18
N THR A 111 -16.42 8.91 -3.26
CA THR A 111 -17.74 9.51 -3.50
C THR A 111 -17.91 10.75 -2.64
N ASP A 112 -18.86 11.62 -2.98
CA ASP A 112 -19.25 12.80 -2.20
C ASP A 112 -18.06 13.65 -1.70
N ASP A 113 -17.98 13.92 -0.40
CA ASP A 113 -16.95 14.76 0.21
C ASP A 113 -15.53 14.22 -0.03
N ALA A 114 -15.38 12.89 -0.14
CA ALA A 114 -14.08 12.26 -0.39
C ALA A 114 -13.52 12.54 -1.79
N LEU A 115 -14.33 12.99 -2.75
CA LEU A 115 -13.83 13.41 -4.08
C LEU A 115 -13.09 14.76 -4.03
N SER A 116 -13.24 15.51 -2.94
CA SER A 116 -12.67 16.85 -2.78
C SER A 116 -11.43 16.88 -1.88
N TRP A 117 -10.96 15.72 -1.42
CA TRP A 117 -9.79 15.58 -0.54
C TRP A 117 -8.47 15.69 -1.29
#